data_AF-A0A934AAK4-F1
#
_entry.id   AF-A0A934AAK4-F1
#
_cell.length_a   1.000
_cell.length_b   1.000
_cell.length_c   1.000
_cell.angle_alpha   90.00
_cell.angle_beta   90.00
_cell.angle_gamma   90.00
#
_symmetry.space_group_name_H-M   'P 1'
#
loop_
_entity.id
_entity.type
_entity.pdbx_description
1 polymer ?
#
loop_
_entity_poly.entity_id
_entity_poly.type
_entity_poly.pdbx_seq_one_letter_code
_entity_poly.pdbx_strand_id
1 'polypeptide(L)'
;MTIQNLSNNSREVPAGEIFDSKGSELPAMKFPNRYSIRETGSDKCLSCIEAPNISVYIKFGLSIPASAVSKADPGTIYLDGVAQIGPLLDHARQVYNFDHHEGCVRLFTLSTCEQVLLILKKGLDLCSRDWKIFANDPDLDTILAVWLLLNHIRINERESIRENILIPLVRLQGIIDSLGLEMKVLAAFPPEHLNQSQQIIDRLRRKEVQIKKDGQWEQTDFLEYTAGVLCEIDQIVYESKKMGKLLGVEELARVNLPDNRVAVVLQSDMGIYEIEPQLKKIYGGNIGMAILRKSQTTYTVRQVDPFLKGTLEDVYEKLNFMDPSVKYRNMNNKWGGSSDIGGSPRESGTRLTPEEICKAFREAFQGHFSFQRVLQLTFVAASCLVIFAAADFAAAYWDPGKWFDSPGLDALVSDPNFGFGIVMLLLTTVMLVAVSGRKLWQFGIISPMGKKWWFFLPVTVLAGFAGGVWVPAGQVSLSEVAGAQLLLPCILLPFASEYLFRCVLHGVLAQRSRIQSSVSNYFVSLPNLGTSILYSFFLAFLPAFQNGLTPPVINFELGWAYFSAFIFAISLGFVRERSHSFFMSYLFHLVSVMLIVFLPAILKYADQIFAAIWPMISFL
;
A
#
# COMPACT_ATOMS: atom_id res chain seq x y z
N MET A 1 -69.04 -16.63 -38.89
CA MET A 1 -67.74 -17.02 -39.48
C MET A 1 -66.77 -17.22 -38.33
N THR A 2 -66.15 -18.35 -38.03
CA THR A 2 -66.27 -19.74 -38.46
C THR A 2 -65.65 -20.50 -37.29
N ILE A 3 -66.40 -21.44 -36.73
CA ILE A 3 -65.95 -22.37 -35.69
C ILE A 3 -65.11 -23.45 -36.38
N GLN A 4 -63.93 -23.78 -35.85
CA GLN A 4 -63.28 -25.05 -36.15
C GLN A 4 -62.82 -25.76 -34.86
N ASN A 5 -63.54 -26.84 -34.59
CA ASN A 5 -63.18 -27.96 -33.72
C ASN A 5 -62.00 -28.75 -34.30
N LEU A 6 -61.04 -29.14 -33.46
CA LEU A 6 -60.23 -30.36 -33.58
C LEU A 6 -59.88 -30.79 -32.13
N SER A 7 -60.66 -31.68 -31.52
CA SER A 7 -60.53 -33.15 -31.53
C SER A 7 -59.42 -33.70 -30.62
N ASN A 8 -59.87 -34.33 -29.53
CA ASN A 8 -59.30 -35.45 -28.77
C ASN A 8 -57.90 -35.94 -29.18
N ASN A 9 -56.97 -35.91 -28.22
CA ASN A 9 -55.99 -36.98 -28.08
C ASN A 9 -55.68 -37.21 -26.59
N SER A 10 -56.53 -38.04 -25.98
CA SER A 10 -56.25 -38.76 -24.75
C SER A 10 -55.06 -39.68 -24.97
N ARG A 11 -53.92 -39.39 -24.33
CA ARG A 11 -52.87 -40.39 -24.10
C ARG A 11 -52.75 -40.63 -22.60
N GLU A 12 -53.07 -41.86 -22.26
CA GLU A 12 -52.88 -42.50 -20.97
C GLU A 12 -51.44 -42.30 -20.48
N VAL A 13 -51.30 -41.87 -19.23
CA VAL A 13 -50.04 -41.89 -18.50
C VAL A 13 -49.91 -43.29 -17.89
N PRO A 14 -48.89 -44.09 -18.25
CA PRO A 14 -48.71 -45.39 -17.61
C PRO A 14 -48.18 -45.19 -16.19
N ALA A 15 -48.89 -45.81 -15.25
CA ALA A 15 -48.44 -46.01 -13.89
C ALA A 15 -47.29 -47.04 -13.86
N GLY A 16 -46.27 -46.75 -13.05
CA GLY A 16 -45.33 -47.73 -12.54
C GLY A 16 -44.00 -47.85 -13.30
N GLU A 17 -43.02 -47.04 -12.91
CA GLU A 17 -41.63 -47.49 -12.88
C GLU A 17 -41.07 -47.27 -11.47
N ILE A 18 -40.88 -48.40 -10.81
CA ILE A 18 -40.17 -48.56 -9.55
C ILE A 18 -38.72 -48.19 -9.81
N PHE A 19 -38.25 -47.07 -9.26
CA PHE A 19 -36.83 -46.74 -9.28
C PHE A 19 -36.07 -47.68 -8.35
N ASP A 20 -35.29 -48.56 -8.98
CA ASP A 20 -34.36 -49.49 -8.38
C ASP A 20 -33.37 -48.75 -7.46
N SER A 21 -33.34 -49.18 -6.20
CA SER A 21 -32.51 -48.63 -5.14
C SER A 21 -31.06 -49.10 -5.34
N LYS A 22 -30.27 -48.36 -6.13
CA LYS A 22 -28.79 -48.37 -6.09
C LYS A 22 -28.22 -47.21 -6.92
N GLY A 23 -28.46 -45.99 -6.45
CA GLY A 23 -27.81 -44.79 -6.96
C GLY A 23 -26.68 -44.38 -6.02
N SER A 24 -25.45 -44.39 -6.54
CA SER A 24 -24.29 -43.73 -5.92
C SER A 24 -24.67 -42.32 -5.49
N GLU A 25 -24.50 -42.00 -4.20
CA GLU A 25 -24.61 -40.64 -3.70
C GLU A 25 -23.60 -39.73 -4.42
N LEU A 26 -24.06 -39.05 -5.45
CA LEU A 26 -23.40 -37.84 -5.92
C LEU A 26 -23.45 -36.85 -4.73
N PRO A 27 -22.30 -36.35 -4.25
CA PRO A 27 -22.29 -35.47 -3.08
C PRO A 27 -23.16 -34.26 -3.38
N ALA A 28 -24.14 -34.00 -2.51
CA ALA A 28 -24.99 -32.82 -2.57
C ALA A 28 -24.08 -31.59 -2.72
N MET A 29 -24.20 -30.91 -3.86
CA MET A 29 -23.37 -29.75 -4.20
C MET A 29 -23.53 -28.70 -3.10
N LYS A 30 -22.54 -28.56 -2.20
CA LYS A 30 -22.56 -27.59 -1.09
C LYS A 30 -22.56 -26.19 -1.68
N PHE A 31 -23.56 -25.39 -1.34
CA PHE A 31 -23.55 -23.95 -1.63
C PHE A 31 -22.32 -23.31 -0.96
N PRO A 32 -21.48 -22.57 -1.68
CA PRO A 32 -20.32 -21.90 -1.11
C PRO A 32 -20.76 -20.77 -0.19
N ASN A 33 -20.09 -20.63 0.96
CA ASN A 33 -20.31 -19.50 1.85
C ASN A 33 -19.64 -18.25 1.26
N ARG A 34 -20.45 -17.23 0.94
CA ARG A 34 -19.99 -15.95 0.36
C ARG A 34 -19.82 -14.83 1.38
N TYR A 35 -20.23 -15.08 2.63
CA TYR A 35 -20.33 -14.07 3.67
C TYR A 35 -19.21 -14.25 4.69
N SER A 36 -18.49 -13.17 4.97
CA SER A 36 -17.37 -13.17 5.92
C SER A 36 -17.46 -11.96 6.86
N ILE A 37 -17.14 -12.20 8.13
CA ILE A 37 -17.05 -11.15 9.15
C ILE A 37 -15.59 -10.67 9.18
N ARG A 38 -15.40 -9.36 9.00
CA ARG A 38 -14.08 -8.70 8.98
C ARG A 38 -13.98 -7.73 10.15
N GLU A 39 -12.78 -7.59 10.70
CA GLU A 39 -12.47 -6.57 11.70
C GLU A 39 -11.97 -5.31 10.99
N THR A 40 -12.64 -4.18 11.23
CA THR A 40 -12.30 -2.87 10.69
C THR A 40 -12.07 -1.90 11.86
N GLY A 41 -10.81 -1.76 12.28
CA GLY A 41 -10.46 -0.97 13.46
C GLY A 41 -10.94 -1.66 14.73
N SER A 42 -11.85 -1.00 15.48
CA SER A 42 -12.49 -1.58 16.68
C SER A 42 -13.83 -2.27 16.40
N ASP A 43 -14.36 -2.16 15.17
CA ASP A 43 -15.69 -2.66 14.81
C ASP A 43 -15.61 -3.89 13.92
N LYS A 44 -16.56 -4.82 14.08
CA LYS A 44 -16.78 -5.95 13.17
C LYS A 44 -17.83 -5.57 12.13
N CYS A 45 -17.62 -5.99 10.89
CA CYS A 45 -18.59 -5.82 9.81
C CYS A 45 -18.75 -7.10 8.99
N LEU A 46 -19.93 -7.29 8.42
CA LEU A 46 -20.23 -8.35 7.48
C LEU A 46 -19.95 -7.87 6.05
N SER A 47 -19.35 -8.74 5.25
CA SER A 47 -18.99 -8.47 3.85
C SER A 47 -19.34 -9.66 2.95
N CYS A 48 -19.64 -9.38 1.68
CA CYS A 48 -19.90 -10.37 0.64
C CYS A 48 -18.77 -10.35 -0.39
N ILE A 49 -18.32 -11.53 -0.83
CA ILE A 49 -17.27 -11.65 -1.86
C ILE A 49 -17.68 -10.98 -3.18
N GLU A 50 -18.97 -10.99 -3.54
CA GLU A 50 -19.47 -10.38 -4.78
C GLU A 50 -19.77 -8.87 -4.65
N ALA A 51 -19.73 -8.34 -3.42
CA ALA A 51 -19.91 -6.92 -3.14
C ALA A 51 -18.90 -6.46 -2.07
N PRO A 52 -17.58 -6.54 -2.35
CA PRO A 52 -16.50 -6.30 -1.38
C PRO A 52 -16.36 -4.82 -1.00
N ASN A 53 -17.06 -3.93 -1.71
CA ASN A 53 -17.18 -2.51 -1.42
C ASN A 53 -18.31 -2.19 -0.41
N ILE A 54 -19.16 -3.16 -0.06
CA ILE A 54 -20.26 -2.98 0.88
C ILE A 54 -19.91 -3.60 2.24
N SER A 55 -19.95 -2.79 3.29
CA SER A 55 -19.77 -3.23 4.68
C SER A 55 -21.07 -3.08 5.46
N VAL A 56 -21.53 -4.16 6.08
CA VAL A 56 -22.77 -4.18 6.86
C VAL A 56 -22.46 -4.21 8.36
N TYR A 57 -23.06 -3.29 9.10
CA TYR A 57 -22.93 -3.14 10.54
C TYR A 57 -24.30 -3.35 11.16
N ILE A 58 -24.41 -4.36 12.03
CA ILE A 58 -25.64 -4.66 12.76
C ILE A 58 -25.29 -4.64 14.24
N LYS A 59 -25.91 -3.73 14.98
CA LYS A 59 -25.64 -3.53 16.41
C LYS A 59 -26.97 -3.35 17.15
N PHE A 60 -27.22 -4.23 18.12
CA PHE A 60 -28.43 -4.15 18.95
C PHE A 60 -28.59 -2.75 19.56
N GLY A 61 -29.81 -2.20 19.46
CA GLY A 61 -30.16 -0.90 20.03
C GLY A 61 -29.46 0.30 19.39
N LEU A 62 -28.77 0.11 18.25
CA LEU A 62 -28.19 1.24 17.51
C LEU A 62 -29.30 2.21 17.08
N SER A 63 -29.11 3.49 17.40
CA SER A 63 -30.01 4.54 16.96
C SER A 63 -29.18 5.78 16.62
N ILE A 64 -29.40 6.33 15.42
CA ILE A 64 -28.60 7.39 14.83
C ILE A 64 -29.47 8.65 14.71
N PRO A 65 -29.12 9.75 15.39
CA PRO A 65 -29.96 10.95 15.38
C PRO A 65 -30.00 11.61 14.00
N ALA A 66 -31.11 12.28 13.65
CA ALA A 66 -31.26 13.00 12.37
C ALA A 66 -30.10 13.98 12.08
N SER A 67 -29.56 14.62 13.12
CA SER A 67 -28.43 15.55 13.01
C SER A 67 -27.11 14.87 12.64
N ALA A 68 -26.96 13.56 12.92
CA ALA A 68 -25.83 12.76 12.46
C ALA A 68 -26.05 12.29 11.02
N VAL A 69 -27.27 11.90 10.64
CA VAL A 69 -27.61 11.54 9.25
C VAL A 69 -27.34 12.71 8.29
N SER A 70 -27.69 13.94 8.68
CA SER A 70 -27.42 15.13 7.88
C SER A 70 -25.93 15.46 7.70
N LYS A 71 -25.06 14.84 8.52
CA LYS A 71 -23.60 14.95 8.45
C LYS A 71 -22.92 13.66 8.00
N ALA A 72 -23.68 12.63 7.67
CA ALA A 72 -23.16 11.34 7.26
C ALA A 72 -22.29 11.47 6.00
N ASP A 73 -21.23 10.67 5.97
CA ASP A 73 -20.36 10.55 4.82
C ASP A 73 -21.12 9.97 3.62
N PRO A 74 -20.79 10.39 2.38
CA PRO A 74 -21.32 9.76 1.18
C PRO A 74 -21.08 8.24 1.16
N GLY A 75 -22.06 7.48 0.67
CA GLY A 75 -22.01 6.01 0.69
C GLY A 75 -22.61 5.40 1.97
N THR A 76 -23.54 6.07 2.64
CA THR A 76 -24.15 5.56 3.87
C THR A 76 -25.60 5.18 3.66
N ILE A 77 -25.99 3.99 4.10
CA ILE A 77 -27.35 3.45 4.05
C ILE A 77 -27.79 3.07 5.46
N TYR A 78 -28.97 3.53 5.85
CA TYR A 78 -29.65 3.18 7.10
C TYR A 78 -30.85 2.30 6.78
N LEU A 79 -31.03 1.24 7.57
CA LEU A 79 -32.14 0.30 7.44
C LEU A 79 -32.96 0.28 8.72
N ASP A 80 -34.27 0.24 8.54
CA ASP A 80 -35.23 -0.29 9.51
C ASP A 80 -35.20 0.38 10.89
N GLY A 81 -35.56 1.66 10.93
CA GLY A 81 -35.66 2.43 12.16
C GLY A 81 -34.33 2.74 12.87
N VAL A 82 -33.18 2.33 12.32
CA VAL A 82 -31.86 2.67 12.90
C VAL A 82 -31.61 4.18 12.91
N ALA A 83 -32.17 4.92 11.94
CA ALA A 83 -32.02 6.36 11.83
C ALA A 83 -33.28 7.09 12.32
N GLN A 84 -33.10 8.09 13.18
CA GLN A 84 -34.19 8.90 13.75
C GLN A 84 -34.69 9.97 12.77
N ILE A 85 -34.95 9.58 11.54
CA ILE A 85 -35.51 10.41 10.48
C ILE A 85 -36.38 9.53 9.60
N GLY A 86 -37.39 10.10 8.94
CA GLY A 86 -38.16 9.35 7.95
C GLY A 86 -37.33 8.92 6.73
N PRO A 87 -37.96 8.21 5.77
CA PRO A 87 -37.34 7.71 4.57
C PRO A 87 -36.64 8.82 3.80
N LEU A 88 -35.42 8.55 3.33
CA LEU A 88 -34.57 9.54 2.70
C LEU A 88 -33.88 8.96 1.47
N LEU A 89 -34.03 9.65 0.33
CA LEU A 89 -33.26 9.42 -0.88
C LEU A 89 -32.45 10.65 -1.26
N ASP A 90 -31.26 10.81 -0.66
CA ASP A 90 -30.36 11.92 -0.98
C ASP A 90 -29.32 11.47 -2.03
N HIS A 91 -29.68 11.56 -3.31
CA HIS A 91 -28.79 11.21 -4.41
C HIS A 91 -27.59 12.16 -4.56
N ALA A 92 -27.71 13.42 -4.12
CA ALA A 92 -26.61 14.37 -4.23
C ALA A 92 -25.49 14.00 -3.25
N ARG A 93 -25.85 13.64 -2.02
CA ARG A 93 -24.90 13.21 -0.99
C ARG A 93 -24.64 11.71 -1.00
N GLN A 94 -25.46 10.93 -1.70
CA GLN A 94 -25.41 9.46 -1.71
C GLN A 94 -25.59 8.89 -0.30
N VAL A 95 -26.63 9.39 0.38
CA VAL A 95 -27.05 8.93 1.72
C VAL A 95 -28.51 8.49 1.64
N TYR A 96 -28.80 7.27 2.07
CA TYR A 96 -30.12 6.67 1.96
C TYR A 96 -30.63 6.18 3.32
N ASN A 97 -31.91 6.35 3.58
CA ASN A 97 -32.61 5.76 4.73
C ASN A 97 -33.85 5.02 4.20
N PHE A 98 -33.82 3.69 4.31
CA PHE A 98 -34.96 2.83 4.01
C PHE A 98 -35.59 2.45 5.34
N ASP A 99 -36.74 3.05 5.62
CA ASP A 99 -37.40 2.91 6.91
C ASP A 99 -38.92 2.95 6.74
N HIS A 100 -39.64 2.35 7.67
CA HIS A 100 -41.09 2.44 7.75
C HIS A 100 -41.62 2.64 9.19
N HIS A 101 -40.70 2.85 10.15
CA HIS A 101 -41.01 3.10 11.55
C HIS A 101 -41.02 4.59 11.89
N GLU A 102 -39.92 5.30 11.64
CA GLU A 102 -39.73 6.70 12.05
C GLU A 102 -40.29 7.66 10.99
N GLY A 103 -40.98 8.72 11.44
CA GLY A 103 -41.56 9.71 10.52
C GLY A 103 -42.52 9.15 9.46
N CYS A 104 -43.00 7.91 9.64
CA CYS A 104 -43.82 7.17 8.70
C CYS A 104 -45.20 6.89 9.26
N VAL A 105 -46.15 6.62 8.37
CA VAL A 105 -47.37 5.91 8.76
C VAL A 105 -47.28 4.52 8.16
N ARG A 106 -47.06 3.54 9.04
CA ARG A 106 -46.77 2.14 8.68
C ARG A 106 -47.78 1.52 7.70
N LEU A 107 -49.06 1.93 7.76
CA LEU A 107 -50.12 1.40 6.90
C LEU A 107 -49.91 1.66 5.40
N PHE A 108 -49.19 2.72 5.04
CA PHE A 108 -49.01 3.12 3.63
C PHE A 108 -47.54 3.23 3.20
N THR A 109 -46.61 3.06 4.13
CA THR A 109 -45.19 2.94 3.81
C THR A 109 -44.84 1.46 3.58
N LEU A 110 -44.16 1.18 2.46
CA LEU A 110 -43.62 -0.15 2.18
C LEU A 110 -42.59 -0.53 3.26
N SER A 111 -42.46 -1.83 3.53
CA SER A 111 -41.39 -2.36 4.39
C SER A 111 -39.98 -2.03 3.87
N THR A 112 -38.97 -2.17 4.73
CA THR A 112 -37.58 -1.87 4.40
C THR A 112 -37.08 -2.72 3.23
N CYS A 113 -37.37 -4.04 3.18
CA CYS A 113 -36.94 -4.90 2.08
C CYS A 113 -37.62 -4.57 0.74
N GLU A 114 -38.89 -4.15 0.77
CA GLU A 114 -39.61 -3.74 -0.44
C GLU A 114 -39.08 -2.42 -1.01
N GLN A 115 -38.77 -1.45 -0.15
CA GLN A 115 -38.15 -0.19 -0.57
C GLN A 115 -36.80 -0.44 -1.26
N VAL A 116 -35.96 -1.29 -0.66
CA VAL A 116 -34.65 -1.68 -1.22
C VAL A 116 -34.80 -2.41 -2.56
N LEU A 117 -35.71 -3.39 -2.66
CA LEU A 117 -35.92 -4.10 -3.93
C LEU A 117 -36.34 -3.11 -5.03
N LEU A 118 -37.24 -2.19 -4.71
CA LEU A 118 -37.74 -1.20 -5.66
C LEU A 118 -36.63 -0.28 -6.15
N ILE A 119 -35.81 0.27 -5.26
CA ILE A 119 -34.75 1.22 -5.66
C ILE A 119 -33.66 0.54 -6.48
N LEU A 120 -33.31 -0.72 -6.16
CA LEU A 120 -32.38 -1.52 -6.96
C LEU A 120 -32.95 -1.73 -8.36
N LYS A 121 -34.22 -2.17 -8.47
CA LYS A 121 -34.90 -2.32 -9.76
C LYS A 121 -35.07 -1.02 -10.54
N LYS A 122 -34.99 0.15 -9.88
CA LYS A 122 -34.96 1.48 -10.50
C LYS A 122 -33.56 1.94 -10.91
N GLY A 123 -32.52 1.18 -10.62
CA GLY A 123 -31.16 1.41 -11.11
C GLY A 123 -30.21 2.05 -10.09
N LEU A 124 -30.42 1.84 -8.80
CA LEU A 124 -29.42 2.22 -7.79
C LEU A 124 -28.09 1.49 -8.06
N ASP A 125 -27.05 2.26 -8.35
CA ASP A 125 -25.69 1.78 -8.61
C ASP A 125 -24.86 1.82 -7.32
N LEU A 126 -24.55 0.64 -6.79
CA LEU A 126 -23.70 0.48 -5.63
C LEU A 126 -22.25 0.16 -5.98
N CYS A 127 -21.88 -0.06 -7.25
CA CYS A 127 -20.50 -0.37 -7.64
C CYS A 127 -19.57 0.86 -7.58
N SER A 128 -20.15 2.07 -7.61
CA SER A 128 -19.42 3.32 -7.78
C SER A 128 -18.59 3.79 -6.57
N ARG A 129 -18.70 3.18 -5.39
CA ARG A 129 -17.97 3.58 -4.18
C ARG A 129 -18.02 2.51 -3.10
N ASP A 130 -17.31 2.75 -2.00
CA ASP A 130 -17.50 2.00 -0.75
C ASP A 130 -18.83 2.43 -0.08
N TRP A 131 -19.57 1.45 0.45
CA TRP A 131 -20.85 1.66 1.13
C TRP A 131 -20.83 1.10 2.54
N LYS A 132 -21.45 1.82 3.48
CA LYS A 132 -21.71 1.38 4.85
C LYS A 132 -23.22 1.24 5.05
N ILE A 133 -23.65 0.04 5.43
CA ILE A 133 -25.04 -0.27 5.77
C ILE A 133 -25.14 -0.40 7.27
N PHE A 134 -26.06 0.31 7.90
CA PHE A 134 -26.33 0.25 9.33
C PHE A 134 -27.74 -0.30 9.57
N ALA A 135 -27.86 -1.21 10.54
CA ALA A 135 -29.13 -1.72 11.05
C ALA A 135 -29.02 -1.97 12.57
N ASN A 136 -30.17 -2.00 13.25
CA ASN A 136 -30.28 -2.14 14.70
C ASN A 136 -30.79 -3.52 15.16
N ASP A 137 -31.64 -4.18 14.38
CA ASP A 137 -32.18 -5.52 14.67
C ASP A 137 -32.18 -6.38 13.39
N PRO A 138 -31.62 -7.59 13.39
CA PRO A 138 -31.61 -8.46 12.22
C PRO A 138 -32.91 -9.27 12.09
N ASP A 139 -34.07 -8.60 12.02
CA ASP A 139 -35.30 -9.30 11.67
C ASP A 139 -35.31 -9.72 10.18
N LEU A 140 -36.35 -10.44 9.75
CA LEU A 140 -36.38 -10.93 8.37
C LEU A 140 -36.54 -9.81 7.33
N ASP A 141 -37.19 -8.69 7.67
CA ASP A 141 -37.31 -7.54 6.75
C ASP A 141 -35.93 -6.91 6.52
N THR A 142 -35.22 -6.60 7.61
CA THR A 142 -33.85 -6.10 7.57
C THR A 142 -32.89 -7.07 6.89
N ILE A 143 -32.95 -8.38 7.17
CA ILE A 143 -32.06 -9.36 6.55
C ILE A 143 -32.32 -9.47 5.04
N LEU A 144 -33.58 -9.43 4.59
CA LEU A 144 -33.90 -9.43 3.16
C LEU A 144 -33.37 -8.14 2.50
N ALA A 145 -33.51 -6.98 3.14
CA ALA A 145 -32.93 -5.73 2.66
C ALA A 145 -31.40 -5.83 2.51
N VAL A 146 -30.70 -6.35 3.53
CA VAL A 146 -29.25 -6.60 3.49
C VAL A 146 -28.89 -7.57 2.35
N TRP A 147 -29.64 -8.67 2.21
CA TRP A 147 -29.42 -9.64 1.13
C TRP A 147 -29.54 -8.99 -0.24
N LEU A 148 -30.57 -8.14 -0.44
CA LEU A 148 -30.79 -7.44 -1.69
C LEU A 148 -29.63 -6.49 -2.01
N LEU A 149 -29.16 -5.69 -1.05
CA LEU A 149 -28.05 -4.76 -1.25
C LEU A 149 -26.73 -5.48 -1.57
N LEU A 150 -26.42 -6.57 -0.85
CA LEU A 150 -25.23 -7.38 -1.11
C LEU A 150 -25.28 -8.13 -2.45
N ASN A 151 -26.46 -8.29 -3.05
CA ASN A 151 -26.67 -8.96 -4.33
C ASN A 151 -27.17 -8.03 -5.44
N HIS A 152 -26.97 -6.71 -5.28
CA HIS A 152 -27.47 -5.68 -6.19
C HIS A 152 -27.10 -5.92 -7.66
N ILE A 153 -25.88 -6.37 -7.95
CA ILE A 153 -25.39 -6.68 -9.31
C ILE A 153 -26.33 -7.70 -9.97
N ARG A 154 -26.62 -8.81 -9.29
CA ARG A 154 -27.43 -9.89 -9.84
C ARG A 154 -28.90 -9.52 -9.95
N ILE A 155 -29.41 -8.71 -9.02
CA ILE A 155 -30.79 -8.21 -9.06
C ILE A 155 -30.99 -7.28 -10.26
N ASN A 156 -30.01 -6.43 -10.56
CA ASN A 156 -30.05 -5.50 -11.70
C ASN A 156 -29.93 -6.23 -13.03
N GLU A 157 -29.04 -7.23 -13.14
CA GLU A 157 -28.81 -7.98 -14.38
C GLU A 157 -29.80 -9.15 -14.62
N ARG A 158 -30.60 -9.51 -13.62
CA ARG A 158 -31.53 -10.65 -13.64
C ARG A 158 -30.84 -12.00 -13.91
N GLU A 159 -29.56 -12.12 -13.58
CA GLU A 159 -28.79 -13.34 -13.78
C GLU A 159 -28.86 -14.25 -12.54
N SER A 160 -29.19 -15.52 -12.75
CA SER A 160 -29.03 -16.62 -11.77
C SER A 160 -29.93 -16.56 -10.53
N ILE A 161 -30.81 -15.56 -10.41
CA ILE A 161 -31.79 -15.40 -9.33
C ILE A 161 -33.16 -15.91 -9.80
N ARG A 162 -33.82 -16.73 -8.97
CA ARG A 162 -35.20 -17.16 -9.18
C ARG A 162 -36.16 -16.03 -8.79
N GLU A 163 -36.39 -15.07 -9.69
CA GLU A 163 -37.27 -13.92 -9.43
C GLU A 163 -38.70 -14.34 -9.05
N ASN A 164 -39.18 -15.46 -9.58
CA ASN A 164 -40.46 -16.06 -9.25
C ASN A 164 -40.56 -16.56 -7.79
N ILE A 165 -39.44 -16.69 -7.08
CA ILE A 165 -39.38 -16.97 -5.64
C ILE A 165 -39.08 -15.68 -4.87
N LEU A 166 -38.08 -14.91 -5.31
CA LEU A 166 -37.61 -13.71 -4.61
C LEU A 166 -38.70 -12.64 -4.48
N ILE A 167 -39.38 -12.29 -5.58
CA ILE A 167 -40.36 -11.20 -5.58
C ILE A 167 -41.55 -11.54 -4.68
N PRO A 168 -42.17 -12.74 -4.77
CA PRO A 168 -43.23 -13.11 -3.84
C PRO A 168 -42.77 -13.17 -2.38
N LEU A 169 -41.55 -13.64 -2.11
CA LEU A 169 -41.00 -13.69 -0.76
C LEU A 169 -40.88 -12.30 -0.15
N VAL A 170 -40.23 -11.36 -0.85
CA VAL A 170 -40.04 -9.97 -0.41
C VAL A 170 -41.40 -9.29 -0.20
N ARG A 171 -42.33 -9.46 -1.15
CA ARG A 171 -43.66 -8.83 -1.05
C ARG A 171 -44.51 -9.41 0.10
N LEU A 172 -44.47 -10.72 0.35
CA LEU A 172 -45.18 -11.31 1.48
C LEU A 172 -44.57 -10.88 2.81
N GLN A 173 -43.25 -10.94 2.95
CA GLN A 173 -42.57 -10.50 4.17
C GLN A 173 -42.85 -9.02 4.43
N GLY A 174 -42.82 -8.17 3.39
CA GLY A 174 -43.09 -6.76 3.54
C GLY A 174 -44.51 -6.43 3.99
N ILE A 175 -45.51 -7.20 3.52
CA ILE A 175 -46.88 -7.09 4.02
C ILE A 175 -46.98 -7.54 5.48
N ILE A 176 -46.35 -8.66 5.83
CA ILE A 176 -46.34 -9.16 7.21
C ILE A 176 -45.71 -8.12 8.14
N ASP A 177 -44.64 -7.48 7.71
CA ASP A 177 -43.96 -6.49 8.54
C ASP A 177 -44.74 -5.19 8.64
N SER A 178 -45.18 -4.60 7.53
CA SER A 178 -45.93 -3.34 7.58
C SER A 178 -47.35 -3.48 8.16
N LEU A 179 -48.04 -4.59 7.89
CA LEU A 179 -49.49 -4.74 8.12
C LEU A 179 -49.88 -5.90 9.04
N GLY A 180 -48.94 -6.73 9.49
CA GLY A 180 -49.23 -7.88 10.34
C GLY A 180 -49.60 -9.16 9.58
N LEU A 181 -49.60 -10.28 10.30
CA LEU A 181 -49.84 -11.63 9.77
C LEU A 181 -51.28 -11.81 9.26
N GLU A 182 -52.23 -11.11 9.87
CA GLU A 182 -53.65 -11.12 9.53
C GLU A 182 -53.94 -10.56 8.14
N MET A 183 -53.07 -9.67 7.64
CA MET A 183 -53.24 -9.00 6.35
C MET A 183 -52.51 -9.70 5.19
N LYS A 184 -51.93 -10.89 5.38
CA LYS A 184 -51.17 -11.62 4.34
C LYS A 184 -51.96 -11.87 3.04
N VAL A 185 -53.29 -11.91 3.11
CA VAL A 185 -54.18 -12.06 1.93
C VAL A 185 -54.03 -10.87 0.97
N LEU A 186 -53.64 -9.69 1.46
CA LEU A 186 -53.37 -8.50 0.63
C LEU A 186 -52.15 -8.66 -0.29
N ALA A 187 -51.35 -9.72 -0.13
CA ALA A 187 -50.33 -10.07 -1.11
C ALA A 187 -50.95 -10.44 -2.46
N ALA A 188 -52.23 -10.83 -2.47
CA ALA A 188 -53.00 -11.21 -3.65
C ALA A 188 -52.34 -12.33 -4.48
N PHE A 189 -51.61 -13.23 -3.81
CA PHE A 189 -51.00 -14.39 -4.44
C PHE A 189 -51.99 -15.53 -4.62
N PRO A 190 -51.82 -16.37 -5.67
CA PRO A 190 -52.45 -17.67 -5.71
C PRO A 190 -52.15 -18.47 -4.43
N PRO A 191 -53.08 -19.29 -3.91
CA PRO A 191 -52.91 -20.01 -2.65
C PRO A 191 -51.61 -20.83 -2.58
N GLU A 192 -51.21 -21.44 -3.70
CA GLU A 192 -49.96 -22.20 -3.80
C GLU A 192 -48.72 -21.33 -3.55
N HIS A 193 -48.65 -20.14 -4.16
CA HIS A 193 -47.53 -19.21 -4.01
C HIS A 193 -47.52 -18.58 -2.61
N LEU A 194 -48.70 -18.27 -2.05
CA LEU A 194 -48.82 -17.80 -0.68
C LEU A 194 -48.28 -18.84 0.31
N ASN A 195 -48.70 -20.09 0.18
CA ASN A 195 -48.25 -21.19 1.03
C ASN A 195 -46.74 -21.45 0.88
N GLN A 196 -46.23 -21.44 -0.35
CA GLN A 196 -44.80 -21.61 -0.61
C GLN A 196 -43.96 -20.51 0.03
N SER A 197 -44.32 -19.23 -0.19
CA SER A 197 -43.61 -18.10 0.41
C SER A 197 -43.71 -18.11 1.93
N GLN A 198 -44.87 -18.47 2.50
CA GLN A 198 -45.03 -18.61 3.94
C GLN A 198 -44.11 -19.69 4.52
N GLN A 199 -44.03 -20.86 3.88
CA GLN A 199 -43.12 -21.94 4.32
C GLN A 199 -41.64 -21.51 4.30
N ILE A 200 -41.26 -20.69 3.31
CA ILE A 200 -39.91 -20.10 3.23
C ILE A 200 -39.69 -19.13 4.39
N ILE A 201 -40.63 -18.22 4.66
CA ILE A 201 -40.56 -17.28 5.80
C ILE A 201 -40.45 -18.04 7.12
N ASP A 202 -41.32 -19.03 7.35
CA ASP A 202 -41.32 -19.84 8.57
C ASP A 202 -40.00 -20.60 8.76
N ARG A 203 -39.39 -21.06 7.66
CA ARG A 203 -38.06 -21.68 7.68
C ARG A 203 -36.99 -20.67 8.10
N LEU A 204 -36.93 -19.51 7.44
CA LEU A 204 -35.91 -18.50 7.69
C LEU A 204 -36.00 -17.92 9.11
N ARG A 205 -37.21 -17.78 9.65
CA ARG A 205 -37.47 -17.24 11.00
C ARG A 205 -37.39 -18.27 12.12
N ARG A 206 -37.23 -19.56 11.82
CA ARG A 206 -37.28 -20.63 12.84
C ARG A 206 -36.28 -20.39 13.98
N LYS A 207 -35.05 -19.99 13.64
CA LYS A 207 -34.00 -19.69 14.62
C LYS A 207 -34.32 -18.42 15.41
N GLU A 208 -34.75 -17.36 14.74
CA GLU A 208 -35.20 -16.10 15.36
C GLU A 208 -36.23 -16.37 16.46
N VAL A 209 -37.30 -17.09 16.10
CA VAL A 209 -38.43 -17.40 16.99
C VAL A 209 -37.97 -18.23 18.18
N GLN A 210 -37.08 -19.21 17.97
CA GLN A 210 -36.54 -20.04 19.04
C GLN A 210 -35.69 -19.21 20.02
N ILE A 211 -34.74 -18.41 19.51
CA ILE A 211 -33.84 -17.58 20.34
C ILE A 211 -34.64 -16.54 21.12
N LYS A 212 -35.63 -15.89 20.49
CA LYS A 212 -36.52 -14.93 21.15
C LYS A 212 -37.36 -15.60 22.25
N LYS A 213 -37.88 -16.80 21.99
CA LYS A 213 -38.63 -17.59 22.99
C LYS A 213 -37.75 -17.98 24.19
N ASP A 214 -36.47 -18.24 23.95
CA ASP A 214 -35.49 -18.59 24.99
C ASP A 214 -34.94 -17.36 25.73
N GLY A 215 -35.34 -16.14 25.33
CA GLY A 215 -34.90 -14.88 25.95
C GLY A 215 -33.43 -14.51 25.68
N GLN A 216 -32.80 -15.14 24.67
CA GLN A 216 -31.37 -14.99 24.37
C GLN A 216 -31.08 -14.03 23.21
N TRP A 217 -32.07 -13.28 22.72
CA TRP A 217 -31.93 -12.44 21.54
C TRP A 217 -30.82 -11.39 21.70
N GLU A 218 -30.80 -10.66 22.82
CA GLU A 218 -29.83 -9.58 23.07
C GLU A 218 -28.37 -10.08 23.20
N GLN A 219 -28.17 -11.38 23.47
CA GLN A 219 -26.86 -12.00 23.63
C GLN A 219 -26.34 -12.65 22.34
N THR A 220 -27.15 -12.63 21.27
CA THR A 220 -26.81 -13.27 20.00
C THR A 220 -25.80 -12.41 19.24
N ASP A 221 -24.78 -13.05 18.64
CA ASP A 221 -23.95 -12.38 17.66
C ASP A 221 -24.77 -12.15 16.38
N PHE A 222 -25.25 -10.91 16.23
CA PHE A 222 -26.10 -10.52 15.11
C PHE A 222 -25.40 -10.65 13.75
N LEU A 223 -24.08 -10.49 13.67
CA LEU A 223 -23.37 -10.64 12.40
C LEU A 223 -23.30 -12.12 11.99
N GLU A 224 -23.02 -13.03 12.94
CA GLU A 224 -23.03 -14.48 12.68
C GLU A 224 -24.43 -14.99 12.35
N TYR A 225 -25.44 -14.53 13.10
CA TYR A 225 -26.83 -14.86 12.84
C TYR A 225 -27.25 -14.41 11.43
N THR A 226 -27.02 -13.14 11.08
CA THR A 226 -27.35 -12.61 9.75
C THR A 226 -26.60 -13.37 8.65
N ALA A 227 -25.29 -13.62 8.79
CA ALA A 227 -24.53 -14.39 7.80
C ALA A 227 -25.14 -15.78 7.56
N GLY A 228 -25.60 -16.43 8.63
CA GLY A 228 -26.29 -17.72 8.58
C GLY A 228 -27.59 -17.66 7.78
N VAL A 229 -28.45 -16.68 8.05
CA VAL A 229 -29.74 -16.53 7.33
C VAL A 229 -29.51 -16.14 5.86
N LEU A 230 -28.53 -15.28 5.57
CA LEU A 230 -28.16 -14.94 4.19
C LEU A 230 -27.72 -16.18 3.39
N CYS A 231 -26.96 -17.09 4.00
CA CYS A 231 -26.61 -18.38 3.38
C CYS A 231 -27.85 -19.24 3.10
N GLU A 232 -28.85 -19.23 3.98
CA GLU A 232 -30.11 -19.95 3.75
C GLU A 232 -30.93 -19.33 2.62
N ILE A 233 -30.97 -17.98 2.52
CA ILE A 233 -31.60 -17.28 1.40
C ILE A 233 -30.91 -17.62 0.08
N ASP A 234 -29.57 -17.65 0.05
CA ASP A 234 -28.79 -18.05 -1.14
C ASP A 234 -29.25 -19.42 -1.66
N GLN A 235 -29.39 -20.42 -0.79
CA GLN A 235 -29.81 -21.77 -1.17
C GLN A 235 -31.23 -21.84 -1.76
N ILE A 236 -32.09 -20.91 -1.37
CA ILE A 236 -33.50 -20.86 -1.80
C ILE A 236 -33.62 -20.12 -3.14
N VAL A 237 -32.94 -18.98 -3.24
CA VAL A 237 -33.13 -18.00 -4.32
C VAL A 237 -32.22 -18.29 -5.53
N TYR A 238 -31.04 -18.88 -5.33
CA TYR A 238 -30.11 -19.15 -6.44
C TYR A 238 -30.39 -20.45 -7.19
N GLU A 239 -30.11 -20.41 -8.49
CA GLU A 239 -29.91 -21.61 -9.30
C GLU A 239 -28.49 -22.15 -9.10
N SER A 240 -28.35 -23.28 -8.40
CA SER A 240 -27.05 -23.91 -8.08
C SER A 240 -26.12 -24.07 -9.29
N LYS A 241 -26.66 -24.35 -10.48
CA LYS A 241 -25.90 -24.52 -11.74
C LYS A 241 -25.27 -23.23 -12.27
N LYS A 242 -25.75 -22.04 -11.87
CA LYS A 242 -25.29 -20.73 -12.41
C LYS A 242 -24.44 -19.93 -11.43
N MET A 243 -24.26 -20.40 -10.21
CA MET A 243 -23.50 -19.70 -9.17
C MET A 243 -21.99 -19.66 -9.48
N GLY A 244 -21.46 -20.71 -10.14
CA GLY A 244 -20.02 -20.95 -10.35
C GLY A 244 -19.23 -19.90 -11.14
N LYS A 245 -19.86 -18.93 -11.82
CA LYS A 245 -19.12 -17.96 -12.66
C LYS A 245 -18.37 -16.86 -11.88
N LEU A 246 -18.75 -16.57 -10.64
CA LEU A 246 -18.10 -15.53 -9.81
C LEU A 246 -17.15 -16.11 -8.74
N LEU A 247 -17.15 -17.43 -8.53
CA LEU A 247 -16.50 -18.10 -7.40
C LEU A 247 -15.01 -18.41 -7.58
N GLY A 248 -14.34 -17.75 -8.53
CA GLY A 248 -12.92 -17.96 -8.80
C GLY A 248 -12.02 -16.80 -8.39
N VAL A 249 -12.55 -15.76 -7.74
CA VAL A 249 -11.78 -14.53 -7.44
C VAL A 249 -11.73 -14.30 -5.94
N GLU A 250 -10.53 -14.45 -5.37
CA GLU A 250 -10.23 -14.10 -3.99
C GLU A 250 -9.49 -12.76 -3.95
N GLU A 251 -10.07 -11.74 -3.33
CA GLU A 251 -9.40 -10.46 -3.09
C GLU A 251 -8.43 -10.59 -1.91
N LEU A 252 -7.14 -10.39 -2.17
CA LEU A 252 -6.08 -10.47 -1.16
C LEU A 252 -5.81 -9.10 -0.52
N ALA A 253 -5.81 -8.03 -1.32
CA ALA A 253 -5.59 -6.68 -0.85
C ALA A 253 -6.19 -5.66 -1.82
N ARG A 254 -6.55 -4.47 -1.31
CA ARG A 254 -7.10 -3.37 -2.11
C ARG A 254 -6.51 -2.05 -1.69
N VAL A 255 -6.38 -1.14 -2.64
CA VAL A 255 -6.01 0.25 -2.36
C VAL A 255 -6.74 1.24 -3.26
N ASN A 256 -7.20 2.33 -2.64
CA ASN A 256 -7.80 3.46 -3.34
C ASN A 256 -6.69 4.31 -3.99
N LEU A 257 -6.87 4.58 -5.27
CA LEU A 257 -6.08 5.46 -6.11
C LEU A 257 -6.81 6.80 -6.27
N PRO A 258 -6.16 7.84 -6.85
CA PRO A 258 -6.82 9.08 -7.21
C PRO A 258 -8.03 8.87 -8.14
N ASP A 259 -8.88 9.90 -8.24
CA ASP A 259 -10.05 9.91 -9.14
C ASP A 259 -11.04 8.75 -8.88
N ASN A 260 -11.16 8.31 -7.62
CA ASN A 260 -12.06 7.24 -7.16
C ASN A 260 -11.79 5.88 -7.84
N ARG A 261 -10.53 5.65 -8.25
CA ARG A 261 -10.11 4.36 -8.83
C ARG A 261 -9.57 3.42 -7.76
N VAL A 262 -9.57 2.13 -8.04
CA VAL A 262 -9.02 1.10 -7.15
C VAL A 262 -7.98 0.24 -7.85
N ALA A 263 -6.94 -0.14 -7.10
CA ALA A 263 -6.05 -1.23 -7.45
C ALA A 263 -6.35 -2.43 -6.55
N VAL A 264 -6.55 -3.60 -7.17
CA VAL A 264 -6.99 -4.81 -6.47
C VAL A 264 -5.97 -5.93 -6.72
N VAL A 265 -5.44 -6.47 -5.63
CA VAL A 265 -4.63 -7.69 -5.62
C VAL A 265 -5.54 -8.86 -5.35
N LEU A 266 -5.50 -9.84 -6.23
CA LEU A 266 -6.44 -10.95 -6.25
C LEU A 266 -5.73 -12.26 -6.59
N GLN A 267 -6.38 -13.36 -6.25
CA GLN A 267 -5.97 -14.72 -6.60
C GLN A 267 -7.11 -15.39 -7.35
N SER A 268 -6.78 -16.06 -8.45
CA SER A 268 -7.75 -16.74 -9.29
C SER A 268 -7.10 -17.84 -10.11
N ASP A 269 -7.88 -18.88 -10.42
CA ASP A 269 -7.51 -19.91 -11.40
C ASP A 269 -7.62 -19.40 -12.85
N MET A 270 -8.24 -18.24 -13.06
CA MET A 270 -8.47 -17.62 -14.36
C MET A 270 -7.31 -16.73 -14.81
N GLY A 271 -7.19 -16.51 -16.12
CA GLY A 271 -6.24 -15.56 -16.69
C GLY A 271 -6.59 -14.09 -16.40
N ILE A 272 -5.60 -13.19 -16.42
CA ILE A 272 -5.83 -11.75 -16.13
C ILE A 272 -6.80 -11.06 -17.10
N TYR A 273 -6.93 -11.56 -18.33
CA TYR A 273 -7.91 -11.06 -19.30
C TYR A 273 -9.31 -11.64 -19.07
N GLU A 274 -9.39 -12.84 -18.51
CA GLU A 274 -10.66 -13.53 -18.25
C GLU A 274 -11.33 -12.98 -16.99
N ILE A 275 -10.53 -12.49 -16.03
CA ILE A 275 -11.02 -11.86 -14.80
C ILE A 275 -11.40 -10.39 -14.97
N GLU A 276 -10.84 -9.70 -15.97
CA GLU A 276 -11.10 -8.26 -16.18
C GLU A 276 -12.61 -7.94 -16.32
N PRO A 277 -13.42 -8.69 -17.10
CA PRO A 277 -14.87 -8.49 -17.15
C PRO A 277 -15.56 -8.68 -15.79
N GLN A 278 -15.08 -9.63 -14.98
CA GLN A 278 -15.64 -9.87 -13.64
C GLN A 278 -15.31 -8.72 -12.69
N LEU A 279 -14.09 -8.20 -12.75
CA LEU A 279 -13.71 -7.01 -11.98
C LEU A 279 -14.50 -5.78 -12.40
N LYS A 280 -14.73 -5.59 -13.71
CA LYS A 280 -15.60 -4.52 -14.21
C LYS A 280 -17.05 -4.67 -13.73
N LYS A 281 -17.53 -5.90 -13.53
CA LYS A 281 -18.85 -6.18 -12.95
C LYS A 281 -18.90 -5.84 -11.46
N ILE A 282 -17.88 -6.21 -10.69
CA ILE A 282 -17.80 -5.96 -9.24
C ILE A 282 -17.54 -4.48 -8.92
N TYR A 283 -16.59 -3.87 -9.61
CA TYR A 283 -16.07 -2.53 -9.31
C TYR A 283 -16.57 -1.45 -10.28
N GLY A 284 -17.37 -1.82 -11.28
CA GLY A 284 -17.86 -0.90 -12.29
C GLY A 284 -16.73 -0.19 -13.03
N GLY A 285 -16.90 1.11 -13.26
CA GLY A 285 -15.87 1.97 -13.86
C GLY A 285 -14.66 2.23 -12.96
N ASN A 286 -14.71 1.89 -11.66
CA ASN A 286 -13.68 2.28 -10.71
C ASN A 286 -12.42 1.39 -10.73
N ILE A 287 -12.47 0.22 -11.36
CA ILE A 287 -11.29 -0.63 -11.45
C ILE A 287 -10.21 0.06 -12.30
N GLY A 288 -9.15 0.52 -11.64
CA GLY A 288 -8.00 1.14 -12.30
C GLY A 288 -6.96 0.10 -12.67
N MET A 289 -6.63 -0.79 -11.72
CA MET A 289 -5.53 -1.74 -11.82
C MET A 289 -5.93 -3.12 -11.29
N ALA A 290 -5.57 -4.17 -12.02
CA ALA A 290 -5.74 -5.56 -11.61
C ALA A 290 -4.39 -6.22 -11.38
N ILE A 291 -4.20 -6.84 -10.22
CA ILE A 291 -2.97 -7.53 -9.84
C ILE A 291 -3.30 -9.00 -9.53
N LEU A 292 -3.12 -9.86 -10.52
CA LEU A 292 -3.40 -11.29 -10.41
C LEU A 292 -2.19 -12.05 -9.84
N ARG A 293 -2.39 -12.70 -8.70
CA ARG A 293 -1.48 -13.69 -8.13
C ARG A 293 -1.66 -15.03 -8.83
N LYS A 294 -0.62 -15.51 -9.50
CA LYS A 294 -0.57 -16.84 -10.12
C LYS A 294 0.03 -17.92 -9.20
N SER A 295 0.93 -17.51 -8.31
CA SER A 295 1.53 -18.38 -7.30
C SER A 295 1.98 -17.55 -6.09
N GLN A 296 2.56 -18.18 -5.07
CA GLN A 296 2.97 -17.46 -3.87
C GLN A 296 3.89 -16.26 -4.13
N THR A 297 4.71 -16.33 -5.19
CA THR A 297 5.73 -15.34 -5.54
C THR A 297 5.55 -14.76 -6.94
N THR A 298 4.50 -15.13 -7.67
CA THR A 298 4.33 -14.73 -9.08
C THR A 298 3.05 -13.93 -9.28
N TYR A 299 3.20 -12.73 -9.83
CA TYR A 299 2.10 -11.79 -10.07
C TYR A 299 2.12 -11.29 -11.51
N THR A 300 0.92 -11.07 -12.06
CA THR A 300 0.69 -10.33 -13.30
C THR A 300 -0.05 -9.05 -12.95
N VAL A 301 0.42 -7.91 -13.43
CA VAL A 301 -0.19 -6.60 -13.20
C VAL A 301 -0.73 -6.05 -14.51
N ARG A 302 -1.91 -5.44 -14.48
CA ARG A 302 -2.55 -4.84 -15.65
C ARG A 302 -3.24 -3.54 -15.29
N GLN A 303 -3.03 -2.54 -16.13
CA GLN A 303 -3.82 -1.32 -16.13
C GLN A 303 -5.14 -1.59 -16.87
N VAL A 304 -6.24 -1.55 -16.11
CA VAL A 304 -7.59 -1.81 -16.62
C VAL A 304 -8.22 -0.52 -17.14
N ASP A 305 -7.99 0.60 -16.44
CA ASP A 305 -8.41 1.93 -16.89
C ASP A 305 -7.30 2.64 -17.67
N PRO A 306 -7.44 2.81 -19.00
CA PRO A 306 -6.45 3.52 -19.81
C PRO A 306 -6.39 5.02 -19.52
N PHE A 307 -7.39 5.60 -18.83
CA PHE A 307 -7.45 7.02 -18.50
C PHE A 307 -6.87 7.35 -17.12
N LEU A 308 -6.45 6.34 -16.35
CA LEU A 308 -5.77 6.56 -15.07
C LEU A 308 -4.46 7.33 -15.32
N LYS A 309 -4.26 8.43 -14.59
CA LYS A 309 -3.05 9.26 -14.69
C LYS A 309 -1.85 8.53 -14.08
N GLY A 310 -0.81 8.30 -14.88
CA GLY A 310 0.39 7.55 -14.50
C GLY A 310 0.47 6.21 -15.23
N THR A 311 1.59 5.52 -15.13
CA THR A 311 1.80 4.27 -15.87
C THR A 311 2.36 3.16 -14.99
N LEU A 312 2.33 1.92 -15.49
CA LEU A 312 2.95 0.81 -14.76
C LEU A 312 4.46 0.97 -14.59
N GLU A 313 5.15 1.76 -15.43
CA GLU A 313 6.57 2.07 -15.25
C GLU A 313 6.87 2.74 -13.91
N ASP A 314 6.02 3.67 -13.47
CA ASP A 314 6.16 4.34 -12.17
C ASP A 314 6.00 3.34 -11.01
N VAL A 315 5.08 2.38 -11.18
CA VAL A 315 4.84 1.30 -10.23
C VAL A 315 6.02 0.32 -10.20
N TYR A 316 6.57 -0.07 -11.35
CA TYR A 316 7.73 -0.96 -11.43
C TYR A 316 8.94 -0.34 -10.73
N GLU A 317 9.13 0.97 -10.82
CA GLU A 317 10.23 1.66 -10.12
C GLU A 317 10.10 1.47 -8.60
N LYS A 318 8.90 1.64 -8.05
CA LYS A 318 8.62 1.44 -6.61
C LYS A 318 8.74 -0.01 -6.19
N LEU A 319 8.14 -0.94 -6.94
CA LEU A 319 8.21 -2.37 -6.64
C LEU A 319 9.65 -2.87 -6.66
N ASN A 320 10.47 -2.47 -7.63
CA ASN A 320 11.87 -2.88 -7.73
C ASN A 320 12.74 -2.33 -6.59
N PHE A 321 12.39 -1.16 -6.04
CA PHE A 321 13.07 -0.57 -4.87
C PHE A 321 12.67 -1.27 -3.56
N MET A 322 11.41 -1.69 -3.45
CA MET A 322 10.86 -2.35 -2.27
C MET A 322 11.22 -3.84 -2.19
N ASP A 323 11.27 -4.54 -3.32
CA ASP A 323 11.36 -6.00 -3.38
C ASP A 323 12.74 -6.56 -2.97
N PRO A 324 12.83 -7.35 -1.88
CA PRO A 324 14.08 -7.97 -1.46
C PRO A 324 14.65 -9.01 -2.42
N SER A 325 13.85 -9.57 -3.33
CA SER A 325 14.31 -10.50 -4.37
C SER A 325 15.06 -9.77 -5.49
N VAL A 326 14.64 -8.54 -5.79
CA VAL A 326 15.26 -7.73 -6.84
C VAL A 326 16.42 -6.94 -6.27
N LYS A 327 16.22 -6.27 -5.11
CA LYS A 327 17.18 -5.32 -4.51
C LYS A 327 17.67 -4.26 -5.51
N TYR A 328 16.84 -3.95 -6.51
CA TYR A 328 17.21 -3.10 -7.64
C TYR A 328 18.41 -3.60 -8.48
N ARG A 329 18.76 -4.90 -8.42
CA ARG A 329 20.04 -5.48 -8.92
C ARG A 329 20.08 -6.00 -10.34
N ASN A 330 19.05 -6.67 -10.82
CA ASN A 330 19.13 -7.39 -12.08
C ASN A 330 18.29 -6.69 -13.15
N MET A 331 18.92 -6.30 -14.27
CA MET A 331 18.22 -5.73 -15.41
C MET A 331 17.15 -6.69 -15.95
N ASN A 332 17.40 -8.01 -15.83
CA ASN A 332 16.59 -9.07 -16.40
C ASN A 332 15.62 -9.70 -15.38
N ASN A 333 15.98 -9.72 -14.10
CA ASN A 333 15.14 -10.26 -13.02
C ASN A 333 14.59 -9.14 -12.12
N LYS A 334 13.57 -8.45 -12.63
CA LYS A 334 12.91 -7.31 -11.98
C LYS A 334 11.42 -7.31 -12.31
N TRP A 335 10.63 -6.53 -11.56
CA TRP A 335 9.28 -6.15 -11.98
C TRP A 335 9.36 -5.36 -13.28
N GLY A 336 8.54 -5.72 -14.27
CA GLY A 336 8.54 -5.07 -15.57
C GLY A 336 7.53 -5.66 -16.55
N GLY A 337 7.42 -5.01 -17.70
CA GLY A 337 6.44 -5.32 -18.74
C GLY A 337 6.31 -4.13 -19.70
N SER A 338 5.19 -4.06 -20.40
CA SER A 338 4.75 -2.84 -21.08
C SER A 338 4.10 -1.87 -20.08
N SER A 339 3.68 -0.72 -20.59
CA SER A 339 3.00 0.34 -19.84
C SER A 339 1.62 -0.08 -19.32
N ASP A 340 0.99 -1.07 -19.96
CA ASP A 340 -0.37 -1.54 -19.67
C ASP A 340 -0.42 -2.94 -19.05
N ILE A 341 0.63 -3.77 -19.20
CA ILE A 341 0.72 -5.10 -18.60
C ILE A 341 2.15 -5.50 -18.26
N GLY A 342 2.33 -6.19 -17.13
CA GLY A 342 3.60 -6.78 -16.76
C GLY A 342 3.49 -7.76 -15.63
N GLY A 343 4.59 -7.97 -14.91
CA GLY A 343 4.59 -8.93 -13.81
C GLY A 343 5.80 -8.86 -12.91
N SER A 344 5.79 -9.77 -11.95
CA SER A 344 6.86 -9.98 -10.98
C SER A 344 8.16 -10.48 -11.65
N PRO A 345 9.30 -10.43 -10.94
CA PRO A 345 10.58 -10.96 -11.43
C PRO A 345 10.46 -12.42 -11.87
N ARG A 346 10.98 -12.76 -13.06
CA ARG A 346 10.77 -14.07 -13.68
C ARG A 346 11.56 -15.21 -13.04
N GLU A 347 12.79 -14.94 -12.58
CA GLU A 347 13.67 -15.99 -12.06
C GLU A 347 13.41 -16.25 -10.58
N SER A 348 13.30 -15.18 -9.78
CA SER A 348 13.18 -15.30 -8.32
C SER A 348 11.76 -15.21 -7.79
N GLY A 349 10.82 -14.71 -8.60
CA GLY A 349 9.55 -14.18 -8.09
C GLY A 349 9.75 -12.97 -7.17
N THR A 350 8.63 -12.44 -6.67
CA THR A 350 8.62 -11.41 -5.64
C THR A 350 8.61 -11.99 -4.23
N ARG A 351 9.19 -11.25 -3.29
CA ARG A 351 9.04 -11.49 -1.84
C ARG A 351 8.11 -10.48 -1.15
N LEU A 352 7.46 -9.61 -1.91
CA LEU A 352 6.51 -8.65 -1.38
C LEU A 352 5.18 -9.32 -1.04
N THR A 353 4.55 -8.87 0.05
CA THR A 353 3.18 -9.27 0.38
C THR A 353 2.16 -8.51 -0.49
N PRO A 354 0.91 -9.00 -0.61
CA PRO A 354 -0.17 -8.26 -1.29
C PRO A 354 -0.32 -6.81 -0.80
N GLU A 355 -0.19 -6.58 0.50
CA GLU A 355 -0.29 -5.26 1.13
C GLU A 355 0.89 -4.35 0.75
N GLU A 356 2.11 -4.91 0.71
CA GLU A 356 3.29 -4.16 0.25
C GLU A 356 3.18 -3.80 -1.23
N ILE A 357 2.59 -4.67 -2.06
CA ILE A 357 2.31 -4.36 -3.47
C ILE A 357 1.29 -3.22 -3.56
N CYS A 358 0.16 -3.29 -2.85
CA CYS A 358 -0.81 -2.20 -2.78
C CYS A 358 -0.18 -0.88 -2.31
N LYS A 359 0.73 -0.93 -1.33
CA LYS A 359 1.48 0.25 -0.88
C LYS A 359 2.30 0.87 -2.01
N ALA A 360 2.99 0.05 -2.82
CA ALA A 360 3.75 0.53 -3.97
C ALA A 360 2.86 1.23 -5.01
N PHE A 361 1.68 0.66 -5.31
CA PHE A 361 0.69 1.29 -6.19
C PHE A 361 0.21 2.63 -5.62
N ARG A 362 -0.12 2.69 -4.32
CA ARG A 362 -0.53 3.93 -3.66
C ARG A 362 0.54 5.01 -3.80
N GLU A 363 1.79 4.68 -3.50
CA GLU A 363 2.92 5.62 -3.54
C GLU A 363 3.26 6.09 -4.95
N ALA A 364 3.04 5.25 -5.97
CA ALA A 364 3.23 5.61 -7.36
C ALA A 364 2.16 6.61 -7.85
N PHE A 365 0.88 6.37 -7.53
CA PHE A 365 -0.24 7.13 -8.11
C PHE A 365 -0.69 8.33 -7.29
N GLN A 366 -0.66 8.28 -5.95
CA GLN A 366 -1.25 9.38 -5.15
C GLN A 366 -0.44 10.68 -5.25
N GLY A 367 0.82 10.63 -5.71
CA GLY A 367 1.73 11.76 -5.59
C GLY A 367 1.99 12.06 -4.11
N HIS A 368 3.24 12.32 -3.74
CA HIS A 368 3.50 12.68 -2.36
C HIS A 368 3.02 14.12 -2.13
N PHE A 369 2.06 14.31 -1.21
CA PHE A 369 1.74 15.64 -0.69
C PHE A 369 3.04 16.35 -0.33
N SER A 370 3.25 17.56 -0.86
CA SER A 370 4.47 18.36 -0.67
C SER A 370 4.87 18.46 0.81
N PHE A 371 3.89 18.47 1.72
CA PHE A 371 4.09 18.48 3.17
C PHE A 371 4.92 17.30 3.70
N GLN A 372 4.67 16.06 3.24
CA GLN A 372 5.43 14.91 3.73
C GLN A 372 6.89 14.94 3.28
N ARG A 373 7.16 15.44 2.07
CA ARG A 373 8.53 15.64 1.58
C ARG A 373 9.27 16.68 2.41
N VAL A 374 8.60 17.78 2.76
CA VAL A 374 9.16 18.80 3.66
C VAL A 374 9.47 18.20 5.03
N LEU A 375 8.54 17.47 5.63
CA LEU A 375 8.75 16.82 6.93
C LEU A 375 9.96 15.87 6.92
N GLN A 376 10.13 15.08 5.85
CA GLN A 376 11.30 14.21 5.71
C GLN A 376 12.60 15.00 5.57
N LEU A 377 12.61 16.08 4.79
CA LEU A 377 13.78 16.93 4.65
C LEU A 377 14.15 17.58 5.99
N THR A 378 13.16 18.05 6.75
CA THR A 378 13.34 18.58 8.11
C THR A 378 13.89 17.53 9.06
N PHE A 379 13.34 16.31 9.05
CA PHE A 379 13.84 15.20 9.87
C PHE A 379 15.31 14.87 9.55
N VAL A 380 15.66 14.80 8.26
CA VAL A 380 17.01 14.53 7.79
C VAL A 380 17.97 15.65 8.19
N ALA A 381 17.57 16.92 8.03
CA ALA A 381 18.37 18.07 8.43
C ALA A 381 18.59 18.12 9.95
N ALA A 382 17.54 17.89 10.75
CA ALA A 382 17.63 17.86 12.20
C ALA A 382 18.52 16.70 12.69
N SER A 383 18.37 15.51 12.11
CA SER A 383 19.21 14.35 12.45
C SER A 383 20.68 14.61 12.12
N CYS A 384 20.94 15.21 10.95
CA CYS A 384 22.27 15.63 10.53
C CYS A 384 22.90 16.60 11.56
N LEU A 385 22.16 17.64 11.97
CA LEU A 385 22.62 18.61 12.96
C LEU A 385 22.93 17.96 14.32
N VAL A 386 22.05 17.08 14.80
CA VAL A 386 22.24 16.39 16.10
C VAL A 386 23.46 15.47 16.07
N ILE A 387 23.62 14.68 15.00
CA ILE A 387 24.78 13.78 14.86
C ILE A 387 26.08 14.58 14.84
N PHE A 388 26.10 15.71 14.10
CA PHE A 388 27.28 16.56 14.04
C PHE A 388 27.59 17.26 15.35
N ALA A 389 26.59 17.87 15.99
CA ALA A 389 26.79 18.54 17.27
C ALA A 389 27.31 17.57 18.35
N ALA A 390 26.81 16.33 18.35
CA ALA A 390 27.27 15.30 19.27
C ALA A 390 28.69 14.81 18.94
N ALA A 391 29.04 14.67 17.65
CA ALA A 391 30.38 14.28 17.22
C ALA A 391 31.41 15.37 17.53
N ASP A 392 31.06 16.64 17.30
CA ASP A 392 31.90 17.80 17.61
C ASP A 392 32.10 17.94 19.13
N PHE A 393 31.02 17.83 19.90
CA PHE A 393 31.09 17.79 21.37
C PHE A 393 32.02 16.66 21.83
N ALA A 394 31.85 15.45 21.30
CA ALA A 394 32.71 14.33 21.68
C ALA A 394 34.18 14.54 21.31
N ALA A 395 34.47 15.14 20.14
CA ALA A 395 35.81 15.48 19.71
C ALA A 395 36.48 16.49 20.65
N ALA A 396 35.73 17.49 21.13
CA ALA A 396 36.21 18.51 22.07
C ALA A 396 36.62 17.93 23.44
N TYR A 397 36.04 16.80 23.84
CA TYR A 397 36.33 16.10 25.09
C TYR A 397 37.01 14.74 24.87
N TRP A 398 37.59 14.52 23.69
CA TRP A 398 38.18 13.23 23.32
C TRP A 398 39.53 13.01 24.00
N ASP A 399 39.57 12.14 25.00
CA ASP A 399 40.80 11.82 25.77
C ASP A 399 40.85 10.34 26.14
N PRO A 400 41.05 9.46 25.15
CA PRO A 400 41.02 8.00 25.34
C PRO A 400 42.22 7.49 26.15
N GLY A 401 43.33 8.25 26.24
CA GLY A 401 44.46 7.94 27.12
C GLY A 401 44.08 7.91 28.60
N LYS A 402 43.06 8.67 29.02
CA LYS A 402 42.46 8.56 30.37
C LYS A 402 41.54 7.35 30.56
N TRP A 403 41.10 6.72 29.47
CA TRP A 403 40.10 5.66 29.49
C TRP A 403 40.71 4.26 29.32
N PHE A 404 41.82 4.19 28.59
CA PHE A 404 42.52 2.96 28.29
C PHE A 404 44.01 3.16 28.60
N ASP A 405 44.48 2.74 29.77
CA ASP A 405 45.90 2.78 30.21
C ASP A 405 46.80 1.93 29.27
N SER A 406 46.95 2.33 28.00
CA SER A 406 47.65 1.58 26.94
C SER A 406 48.43 2.53 26.02
N PRO A 407 49.77 2.61 26.17
CA PRO A 407 50.63 3.57 25.46
C PRO A 407 50.69 3.38 23.94
N GLY A 408 50.41 2.17 23.43
CA GLY A 408 50.56 1.84 22.01
C GLY A 408 49.36 2.21 21.13
N LEU A 409 48.15 2.24 21.72
CA LEU A 409 46.92 2.71 21.05
C LEU A 409 46.75 4.23 21.15
N ASP A 410 47.42 4.84 22.12
CA ASP A 410 47.25 6.24 22.50
C ASP A 410 47.55 7.21 21.35
N ALA A 411 48.68 7.06 20.64
CA ALA A 411 49.07 8.01 19.59
C ALA A 411 48.16 8.04 18.35
N LEU A 412 47.35 6.99 18.12
CA LEU A 412 46.50 6.85 16.93
C LEU A 412 45.02 7.05 17.26
N VAL A 413 44.60 6.68 18.47
CA VAL A 413 43.23 6.84 18.95
C VAL A 413 43.02 8.22 19.57
N SER A 414 44.06 8.89 20.07
CA SER A 414 43.94 10.20 20.74
C SER A 414 43.78 11.41 19.82
N ASP A 415 43.73 11.22 18.49
CA ASP A 415 43.37 12.30 17.55
C ASP A 415 41.88 12.68 17.72
N PRO A 416 41.55 13.96 18.01
CA PRO A 416 40.15 14.42 18.07
C PRO A 416 39.35 14.12 16.80
N ASN A 417 39.99 14.12 15.62
CA ASN A 417 39.34 13.76 14.36
C ASN A 417 38.94 12.28 14.32
N PHE A 418 39.74 11.42 14.96
CA PHE A 418 39.38 10.00 15.12
C PHE A 418 38.13 9.86 15.98
N GLY A 419 38.09 10.56 17.13
CA GLY A 419 36.92 10.61 18.01
C GLY A 419 35.65 11.10 17.33
N PHE A 420 35.75 12.21 16.61
CA PHE A 420 34.67 12.76 15.79
C PHE A 420 34.11 11.69 14.83
N GLY A 421 34.99 11.05 14.06
CA GLY A 421 34.61 10.04 13.07
C GLY A 421 33.92 8.84 13.68
N ILE A 422 34.41 8.33 14.82
CA ILE A 422 33.82 7.18 15.52
C ILE A 422 32.43 7.51 16.06
N VAL A 423 32.25 8.67 16.72
CA VAL A 423 30.93 9.06 17.26
C VAL A 423 29.94 9.30 16.13
N MET A 424 30.37 9.96 15.06
CA MET A 424 29.55 10.14 13.86
C MET A 424 29.11 8.79 13.28
N LEU A 425 30.01 7.80 13.16
CA LEU A 425 29.68 6.46 12.69
C LEU A 425 28.72 5.70 13.61
N LEU A 426 28.92 5.79 14.93
CA LEU A 426 28.05 5.14 15.92
C LEU A 426 26.63 5.69 15.84
N LEU A 427 26.47 7.02 15.92
CA LEU A 427 25.15 7.65 15.87
C LEU A 427 24.46 7.44 14.51
N THR A 428 25.23 7.51 13.42
CA THR A 428 24.71 7.20 12.07
C THR A 428 24.24 5.74 11.98
N THR A 429 24.96 4.80 12.62
CA THR A 429 24.56 3.39 12.67
C THR A 429 23.30 3.17 13.51
N VAL A 430 23.18 3.84 14.66
CA VAL A 430 21.95 3.82 15.48
C VAL A 430 20.77 4.33 14.66
N MET A 431 20.94 5.44 13.94
CA MET A 431 19.91 5.97 13.05
C MET A 431 19.56 4.96 11.96
N LEU A 432 20.55 4.37 11.27
CA LEU A 432 20.33 3.35 10.24
C LEU A 432 19.53 2.16 10.77
N VAL A 433 19.87 1.63 11.94
CA VAL A 433 19.14 0.51 12.55
C VAL A 433 17.69 0.90 12.81
N ALA A 434 17.44 2.12 13.30
CA ALA A 434 16.09 2.63 13.55
C ALA A 434 15.25 2.80 12.27
N VAL A 435 15.85 3.28 11.17
CA VAL A 435 15.10 3.61 9.95
C VAL A 435 15.07 2.51 8.88
N SER A 436 15.98 1.53 8.94
CA SER A 436 16.16 0.59 7.83
C SER A 436 15.19 -0.58 7.83
N GLY A 437 14.68 -1.02 8.99
CA GLY A 437 13.75 -2.15 9.08
C GLY A 437 14.24 -3.41 8.36
N ARG A 438 15.57 -3.67 8.38
CA ARG A 438 16.28 -4.74 7.64
C ARG A 438 16.38 -4.56 6.12
N LYS A 439 15.96 -3.42 5.57
CA LYS A 439 16.03 -3.08 4.13
C LYS A 439 17.30 -2.30 3.76
N LEU A 440 18.47 -2.81 4.17
CA LEU A 440 19.76 -2.11 4.04
C LEU A 440 20.14 -1.74 2.59
N TRP A 441 19.61 -2.43 1.58
CA TRP A 441 19.87 -2.11 0.17
C TRP A 441 19.27 -0.76 -0.26
N GLN A 442 18.18 -0.32 0.38
CA GLN A 442 17.58 0.99 0.12
C GLN A 442 18.52 2.13 0.54
N PHE A 443 19.40 1.84 1.50
CA PHE A 443 20.44 2.73 2.00
C PHE A 443 21.78 2.52 1.28
N GLY A 444 21.84 1.62 0.28
CA GLY A 444 23.02 1.48 -0.58
C GLY A 444 24.10 0.59 -0.02
N ILE A 445 23.78 -0.19 1.01
CA ILE A 445 24.67 -1.22 1.55
C ILE A 445 24.55 -2.46 0.66
N ILE A 446 25.07 -2.33 -0.57
CA ILE A 446 25.14 -3.37 -1.58
C ILE A 446 26.36 -3.16 -2.49
N SER A 447 26.75 -4.22 -3.19
CA SER A 447 27.75 -4.15 -4.26
C SER A 447 27.30 -3.20 -5.38
N PRO A 448 28.23 -2.45 -5.99
CA PRO A 448 27.90 -1.47 -7.02
C PRO A 448 27.39 -2.10 -8.31
N MET A 449 26.64 -1.31 -9.06
CA MET A 449 26.04 -1.70 -10.33
C MET A 449 26.40 -0.79 -11.49
N GLY A 450 26.44 -1.35 -12.69
CA GLY A 450 26.79 -0.61 -13.91
C GLY A 450 28.22 -0.05 -13.85
N LYS A 451 28.59 0.70 -14.90
CA LYS A 451 29.92 1.34 -15.02
C LYS A 451 29.84 2.85 -15.31
N LYS A 452 28.65 3.37 -15.64
CA LYS A 452 28.46 4.76 -16.06
C LYS A 452 28.78 5.79 -14.97
N TRP A 453 28.78 5.38 -13.69
CA TRP A 453 29.15 6.24 -12.57
C TRP A 453 30.63 6.67 -12.58
N TRP A 454 31.52 5.96 -13.30
CA TRP A 454 32.91 6.40 -13.50
C TRP A 454 33.06 7.76 -14.17
N PHE A 455 32.07 8.18 -14.97
CA PHE A 455 32.05 9.48 -15.64
C PHE A 455 32.12 10.67 -14.68
N PHE A 456 31.71 10.48 -13.42
CA PHE A 456 31.68 11.54 -12.40
C PHE A 456 32.99 11.71 -11.64
N LEU A 457 33.99 10.83 -11.85
CA LEU A 457 35.26 10.91 -11.14
C LEU A 457 36.00 12.23 -11.42
N PRO A 458 36.18 12.69 -12.68
CA PRO A 458 36.90 13.93 -12.95
C PRO A 458 36.23 15.14 -12.29
N VAL A 459 34.90 15.21 -12.34
CA VAL A 459 34.13 16.30 -11.71
C VAL A 459 34.28 16.27 -10.19
N THR A 460 34.25 15.06 -9.59
CA THR A 460 34.43 14.90 -8.14
C THR A 460 35.82 15.35 -7.71
N VAL A 461 36.86 14.92 -8.42
CA VAL A 461 38.25 15.29 -8.10
C VAL A 461 38.47 16.80 -8.26
N LEU A 462 38.01 17.41 -9.36
CA LEU A 462 38.12 18.86 -9.59
C LEU A 462 37.38 19.68 -8.52
N ALA A 463 36.17 19.27 -8.15
CA ALA A 463 35.41 19.92 -7.08
C ALA A 463 36.09 19.74 -5.72
N GLY A 464 36.73 18.59 -5.49
CA GLY A 464 37.59 18.36 -4.32
C GLY A 464 38.74 19.36 -4.25
N PHE A 465 39.52 19.51 -5.33
CA PHE A 465 40.62 20.47 -5.41
C PHE A 465 40.15 21.93 -5.24
N ALA A 466 38.90 22.22 -5.62
CA ALA A 466 38.29 23.52 -5.41
C ALA A 466 37.87 23.79 -3.95
N GLY A 467 38.09 22.85 -3.03
CA GLY A 467 37.73 22.97 -1.61
C GLY A 467 36.44 22.25 -1.20
N GLY A 468 35.85 21.45 -2.09
CA GLY A 468 34.58 20.76 -1.83
C GLY A 468 34.70 19.45 -1.05
N VAL A 469 35.92 18.97 -0.82
CA VAL A 469 36.18 17.73 -0.07
C VAL A 469 36.41 18.04 1.40
N TRP A 470 35.95 17.16 2.28
CA TRP A 470 36.31 17.27 3.70
C TRP A 470 37.68 16.64 3.94
N VAL A 471 38.67 17.47 4.27
CA VAL A 471 40.00 17.04 4.68
C VAL A 471 40.16 17.27 6.18
N PRO A 472 40.66 16.29 6.97
CA PRO A 472 41.02 16.53 8.36
C PRO A 472 42.04 17.67 8.43
N ALA A 473 41.65 18.80 9.03
CA ALA A 473 42.46 20.01 9.04
C ALA A 473 43.41 20.04 10.24
N GLY A 474 44.71 20.08 9.96
CA GLY A 474 45.41 21.36 9.95
C GLY A 474 45.88 21.60 8.51
N GLN A 475 46.20 22.83 8.11
CA GLN A 475 47.02 23.03 6.92
C GLN A 475 48.31 22.23 7.12
N VAL A 476 48.35 21.00 6.60
CA VAL A 476 49.53 20.15 6.66
C VAL A 476 50.60 20.95 5.95
N SER A 477 51.52 21.52 6.72
CA SER A 477 52.73 22.05 6.11
C SER A 477 53.35 20.88 5.35
N LEU A 478 53.70 21.10 4.10
CA LEU A 478 54.27 20.10 3.19
C LEU A 478 55.51 19.36 3.74
N SER A 479 56.00 19.71 4.93
CA SER A 479 57.10 19.07 5.65
C SER A 479 56.68 17.94 6.62
N GLU A 480 55.41 17.79 7.00
CA GLU A 480 54.95 16.77 7.98
C GLU A 480 54.18 15.59 7.35
N VAL A 481 54.23 15.44 6.03
CA VAL A 481 53.48 14.41 5.26
C VAL A 481 53.99 12.97 5.50
N ALA A 482 54.92 12.76 6.44
CA ALA A 482 55.60 11.48 6.68
C ALA A 482 55.01 10.64 7.85
N GLY A 483 53.92 11.07 8.49
CA GLY A 483 53.33 10.35 9.62
C GLY A 483 52.22 9.36 9.23
N ALA A 484 52.31 8.10 9.66
CA ALA A 484 51.22 7.11 9.57
C ALA A 484 49.92 7.56 10.29
N GLN A 485 50.01 8.58 11.15
CA GLN A 485 48.92 9.16 11.93
C GLN A 485 47.86 9.87 11.07
N LEU A 486 48.23 10.51 9.95
CA LEU A 486 47.28 11.21 9.07
C LEU A 486 46.48 10.26 8.16
N LEU A 487 46.99 9.05 7.92
CA LEU A 487 46.36 8.09 7.01
C LEU A 487 44.99 7.65 7.50
N LEU A 488 44.85 7.41 8.81
CA LEU A 488 43.62 6.89 9.39
C LEU A 488 42.47 7.91 9.36
N PRO A 489 42.64 9.18 9.77
CA PRO A 489 41.63 10.22 9.57
C PRO A 489 41.25 10.43 8.09
N CYS A 490 42.21 10.33 7.17
CA CYS A 490 41.97 10.45 5.73
C CYS A 490 41.12 9.29 5.16
N ILE A 491 41.03 8.16 5.86
CA ILE A 491 40.17 7.03 5.50
C ILE A 491 38.84 7.11 6.26
N LEU A 492 38.90 7.37 7.56
CA LEU A 492 37.77 7.34 8.48
C LEU A 492 36.77 8.47 8.21
N LEU A 493 37.23 9.71 8.04
CA LEU A 493 36.32 10.85 7.89
C LEU A 493 35.52 10.79 6.57
N PRO A 494 36.12 10.48 5.41
CA PRO A 494 35.35 10.25 4.18
C PRO A 494 34.36 9.08 4.31
N PHE A 495 34.74 8.02 5.02
CA PHE A 495 33.82 6.91 5.25
C PHE A 495 32.63 7.36 6.11
N ALA A 496 32.88 8.04 7.23
CA ALA A 496 31.86 8.55 8.13
C ALA A 496 30.93 9.55 7.43
N SER A 497 31.47 10.47 6.62
CA SER A 497 30.69 11.44 5.87
C SER A 497 29.79 10.77 4.82
N GLU A 498 30.34 9.87 4.00
CA GLU A 498 29.54 9.21 2.96
C GLU A 498 28.53 8.22 3.56
N TYR A 499 28.85 7.62 4.71
CA TYR A 499 27.92 6.80 5.46
C TYR A 499 26.76 7.64 6.02
N LEU A 500 27.00 8.84 6.53
CA LEU A 500 25.90 9.73 6.91
C LEU A 500 25.11 10.21 5.69
N PHE A 501 25.76 10.91 4.76
CA PHE A 501 25.07 11.64 3.70
C PHE A 501 24.53 10.73 2.60
N ARG A 502 25.29 9.74 2.10
CA ARG A 502 24.91 8.90 0.96
C ARG A 502 24.31 7.56 1.35
N CYS A 503 24.62 7.03 2.53
CA CYS A 503 23.97 5.84 3.02
C CYS A 503 22.66 6.21 3.73
N VAL A 504 22.74 6.87 4.88
CA VAL A 504 21.58 7.06 5.77
C VAL A 504 20.64 8.18 5.30
N LEU A 505 21.12 9.42 5.23
CA LEU A 505 20.28 10.58 4.92
C LEU A 505 19.67 10.50 3.52
N HIS A 506 20.49 10.15 2.51
CA HIS A 506 20.00 9.90 1.14
C HIS A 506 19.00 8.73 1.12
N GLY A 507 19.29 7.63 1.82
CA GLY A 507 18.41 6.48 1.91
C GLY A 507 17.03 6.81 2.49
N VAL A 508 16.96 7.62 3.56
CA VAL A 508 15.70 8.10 4.14
C VAL A 508 14.88 8.90 3.12
N LEU A 509 15.51 9.82 2.38
CA LEU A 509 14.83 10.61 1.35
C LEU A 509 14.42 9.75 0.14
N ALA A 510 15.22 8.74 -0.21
CA ALA A 510 15.00 7.84 -1.34
C ALA A 510 13.79 6.92 -1.13
N GLN A 511 13.38 6.63 0.11
CA GLN A 511 12.20 5.80 0.38
C GLN A 511 10.92 6.39 -0.24
N ARG A 512 10.81 7.72 -0.35
CA ARG A 512 9.62 8.40 -0.87
C ARG A 512 9.85 9.18 -2.15
N SER A 513 11.10 9.31 -2.57
CA SER A 513 11.45 10.08 -3.77
C SER A 513 11.89 9.16 -4.90
N ARG A 514 11.78 9.67 -6.12
CA ARG A 514 12.38 9.05 -7.30
C ARG A 514 13.91 9.20 -7.22
N ILE A 515 14.65 8.14 -7.55
CA ILE A 515 16.11 8.17 -7.64
C ILE A 515 16.55 7.63 -9.00
N GLN A 516 17.76 7.97 -9.45
CA GLN A 516 18.27 7.42 -10.69
C GLN A 516 18.58 5.92 -10.58
N SER A 517 18.68 5.28 -11.74
CA SER A 517 19.17 3.92 -11.89
C SER A 517 20.38 3.85 -12.82
N SER A 518 21.02 2.69 -12.87
CA SER A 518 22.09 2.39 -13.83
C SER A 518 21.67 2.58 -15.31
N VAL A 519 20.37 2.56 -15.60
CA VAL A 519 19.81 2.70 -16.97
C VAL A 519 18.87 3.87 -17.18
N SER A 520 18.44 4.56 -16.13
CA SER A 520 17.59 5.73 -16.29
C SER A 520 18.34 6.86 -17.01
N ASN A 521 17.56 7.79 -17.53
CA ASN A 521 18.05 9.10 -17.92
C ASN A 521 18.64 9.83 -16.71
N TYR A 522 19.57 10.75 -16.98
CA TYR A 522 20.17 11.59 -15.96
C TYR A 522 19.17 12.66 -15.51
N PHE A 523 18.99 12.79 -14.20
CA PHE A 523 18.24 13.89 -13.59
C PHE A 523 18.75 14.11 -12.17
N VAL A 524 18.58 15.30 -11.60
CA VAL A 524 18.90 15.55 -10.19
C VAL A 524 17.70 15.13 -9.35
N SER A 525 17.88 14.09 -8.54
CA SER A 525 16.85 13.62 -7.61
C SER A 525 16.74 14.56 -6.40
N LEU A 526 15.56 14.58 -5.75
CA LEU A 526 15.38 15.31 -4.49
C LEU A 526 16.31 14.79 -3.36
N PRO A 527 16.52 13.46 -3.18
CA PRO A 527 17.50 12.95 -2.24
C PRO A 527 18.93 13.46 -2.49
N ASN A 528 19.37 13.49 -3.75
CA ASN A 528 20.69 14.00 -4.11
C ASN A 528 20.80 15.50 -3.82
N LEU A 529 19.80 16.29 -4.24
CA LEU A 529 19.79 17.73 -3.99
C LEU A 529 19.81 18.04 -2.48
N GLY A 530 18.91 17.41 -1.71
CA GLY A 530 18.77 17.66 -0.27
C GLY A 530 20.03 17.30 0.51
N THR A 531 20.62 16.13 0.26
CA THR A 531 21.87 15.73 0.92
C THR A 531 23.07 16.55 0.48
N SER A 532 23.07 17.07 -0.75
CA SER A 532 24.13 17.95 -1.21
C SER A 532 24.08 19.33 -0.58
N ILE A 533 22.90 19.92 -0.42
CA ILE A 533 22.72 21.17 0.34
C ILE A 533 23.21 21.00 1.79
N LEU A 534 22.84 19.89 2.44
CA LEU A 534 23.25 19.63 3.83
C LEU A 534 24.77 19.43 3.96
N TYR A 535 25.39 18.69 3.03
CA TYR A 535 26.84 18.51 3.02
C TYR A 535 27.57 19.84 2.80
N SER A 536 27.12 20.67 1.86
CA SER A 536 27.72 21.99 1.61
C SER A 536 27.61 22.92 2.80
N PHE A 537 26.45 22.93 3.45
CA PHE A 537 26.23 23.70 4.67
C PHE A 537 27.17 23.20 5.78
N PHE A 538 27.27 21.89 5.97
CA PHE A 538 28.19 21.32 6.94
C PHE A 538 29.64 21.73 6.66
N LEU A 539 30.16 21.50 5.45
CA LEU A 539 31.56 21.76 5.16
C LEU A 539 31.93 23.24 5.24
N ALA A 540 31.07 24.13 4.72
CA ALA A 540 31.32 25.57 4.72
C ALA A 540 31.28 26.18 6.14
N PHE A 541 30.46 25.62 7.04
CA PHE A 541 30.27 26.15 8.39
C PHE A 541 31.03 25.34 9.47
N LEU A 542 31.68 24.23 9.10
CA LEU A 542 32.49 23.42 10.01
C LEU A 542 33.51 24.26 10.81
N PRO A 543 34.26 25.21 10.22
CA PRO A 543 35.18 26.05 10.98
C PRO A 543 34.49 26.90 12.06
N ALA A 544 33.24 27.32 11.85
CA ALA A 544 32.49 28.10 12.84
C ALA A 544 32.03 27.23 14.02
N PHE A 545 31.76 25.94 13.80
CA PHE A 545 31.49 25.00 14.88
C PHE A 545 32.74 24.72 15.71
N GLN A 546 33.87 24.45 15.05
CA GLN A 546 35.13 24.10 15.70
C GLN A 546 35.77 25.25 16.48
N ASN A 547 35.58 26.51 16.04
CA ASN A 547 36.18 27.70 16.67
C ASN A 547 35.25 28.41 17.66
N GLY A 548 34.18 27.75 18.12
CA GLY A 548 33.29 28.28 19.16
C GLY A 548 32.31 29.34 18.64
N LEU A 549 31.34 28.93 17.82
CA LEU A 549 30.14 29.70 17.39
C LEU A 549 30.40 31.19 17.06
N THR A 550 31.56 31.53 16.52
CA THR A 550 31.77 32.87 15.95
C THR A 550 30.92 33.00 14.71
N PRO A 551 30.09 34.05 14.57
CA PRO A 551 29.26 34.23 13.40
C PRO A 551 30.15 34.25 12.14
N PRO A 552 29.89 33.36 11.16
CA PRO A 552 30.72 33.28 9.96
C PRO A 552 30.59 34.58 9.17
N VAL A 553 31.74 35.13 8.75
CA VAL A 553 31.76 36.30 7.88
C VAL A 553 31.37 35.84 6.47
N ILE A 554 30.26 36.35 5.94
CA ILE A 554 29.84 36.07 4.58
C ILE A 554 30.81 36.76 3.62
N ASN A 555 31.71 35.97 3.02
CA ASN A 555 32.71 36.43 2.07
C ASN A 555 32.75 35.50 0.83
N PHE A 556 33.58 35.87 -0.14
CA PHE A 556 33.75 35.08 -1.36
C PHE A 556 34.28 33.67 -1.08
N GLU A 557 35.18 33.52 -0.10
CA GLU A 557 35.77 32.23 0.27
C GLU A 557 34.72 31.25 0.81
N LEU A 558 33.84 31.70 1.71
CA LEU A 558 32.72 30.92 2.24
C LEU A 558 31.74 30.53 1.12
N GLY A 559 31.42 31.47 0.23
CA GLY A 559 30.57 31.21 -0.94
C GLY A 559 31.20 30.17 -1.89
N TRP A 560 32.51 30.26 -2.12
CA TRP A 560 33.26 29.31 -2.94
C TRP A 560 33.36 27.92 -2.30
N ALA A 561 33.62 27.85 -0.99
CA ALA A 561 33.63 26.61 -0.23
C ALA A 561 32.26 25.91 -0.28
N TYR A 562 31.18 26.66 -0.08
CA TYR A 562 29.82 26.12 -0.20
C TYR A 562 29.52 25.60 -1.61
N PHE A 563 29.87 26.38 -2.64
CA PHE A 563 29.63 26.00 -4.04
C PHE A 563 30.44 24.77 -4.46
N SER A 564 31.74 24.74 -4.16
CA SER A 564 32.60 23.58 -4.46
C SER A 564 32.13 22.33 -3.74
N ALA A 565 31.77 22.44 -2.45
CA ALA A 565 31.17 21.36 -1.67
C ALA A 565 29.86 20.87 -2.27
N PHE A 566 29.05 21.78 -2.82
CA PHE A 566 27.77 21.43 -3.46
C PHE A 566 27.96 20.63 -4.74
N ILE A 567 28.88 21.05 -5.60
CA ILE A 567 29.20 20.32 -6.84
C ILE A 567 29.82 18.95 -6.51
N PHE A 568 30.75 18.91 -5.55
CA PHE A 568 31.35 17.68 -5.05
C PHE A 568 30.27 16.70 -4.57
N ALA A 569 29.39 17.18 -3.70
CA ALA A 569 28.30 16.42 -3.13
C ALA A 569 27.29 15.95 -4.20
N ILE A 570 26.87 16.81 -5.13
CA ILE A 570 25.96 16.41 -6.21
C ILE A 570 26.56 15.26 -7.02
N SER A 571 27.86 15.36 -7.33
CA SER A 571 28.59 14.35 -8.10
C SER A 571 28.62 13.00 -7.36
N LEU A 572 28.92 13.00 -6.06
CA LEU A 572 28.87 11.80 -5.22
C LEU A 572 27.46 11.21 -5.09
N GLY A 573 26.41 12.04 -5.11
CA GLY A 573 25.03 11.57 -5.14
C GLY A 573 24.64 10.93 -6.46
N PHE A 574 25.14 11.44 -7.60
CA PHE A 574 25.02 10.74 -8.89
C PHE A 574 25.68 9.37 -8.84
N VAL A 575 26.90 9.30 -8.29
CA VAL A 575 27.63 8.02 -8.11
C VAL A 575 26.82 7.06 -7.24
N ARG A 576 26.26 7.54 -6.11
CA ARG A 576 25.44 6.77 -5.18
C ARG A 576 24.23 6.14 -5.85
N GLU A 577 23.50 6.90 -6.64
CA GLU A 577 22.26 6.44 -7.29
C GLU A 577 22.56 5.52 -8.46
N ARG A 578 23.51 5.89 -9.32
CA ARG A 578 23.88 5.13 -10.52
C ARG A 578 24.53 3.79 -10.19
N SER A 579 25.33 3.74 -9.13
CA SER A 579 25.94 2.51 -8.64
C SER A 579 25.03 1.73 -7.68
N HIS A 580 23.97 2.35 -7.18
CA HIS A 580 23.16 1.87 -6.05
C HIS A 580 23.97 1.58 -4.77
N SER A 581 25.22 2.03 -4.68
CA SER A 581 26.13 1.72 -3.59
C SER A 581 26.75 2.98 -3.02
N PHE A 582 26.68 3.16 -1.69
CA PHE A 582 27.38 4.29 -1.06
C PHE A 582 28.90 4.06 -1.02
N PHE A 583 29.35 2.81 -1.09
CA PHE A 583 30.78 2.46 -1.11
C PHE A 583 31.52 3.10 -2.31
N MET A 584 30.84 3.32 -3.44
CA MET A 584 31.46 4.00 -4.59
C MET A 584 31.58 5.51 -4.37
N SER A 585 30.61 6.13 -3.70
CA SER A 585 30.73 7.53 -3.28
C SER A 585 31.88 7.69 -2.27
N TYR A 586 31.99 6.78 -1.31
CA TYR A 586 33.14 6.70 -0.41
C TYR A 586 34.47 6.55 -1.16
N LEU A 587 34.56 5.64 -2.12
CA LEU A 587 35.78 5.47 -2.91
C LEU A 587 36.19 6.76 -3.64
N PHE A 588 35.24 7.48 -4.23
CA PHE A 588 35.52 8.73 -4.94
C PHE A 588 35.92 9.87 -3.99
N HIS A 589 35.29 9.92 -2.82
CA HIS A 589 35.67 10.84 -1.75
C HIS A 589 37.09 10.53 -1.28
N LEU A 590 37.40 9.26 -0.99
CA LEU A 590 38.72 8.81 -0.56
C LEU A 590 39.80 9.14 -1.60
N VAL A 591 39.56 8.86 -2.88
CA VAL A 591 40.51 9.22 -3.96
C VAL A 591 40.77 10.72 -3.97
N SER A 592 39.73 11.54 -3.80
CA SER A 592 39.88 13.01 -3.77
C SER A 592 40.72 13.47 -2.59
N VAL A 593 40.46 12.95 -1.38
CA VAL A 593 41.27 13.24 -0.18
C VAL A 593 42.72 12.81 -0.37
N MET A 594 42.95 11.58 -0.85
CA MET A 594 44.30 11.05 -1.04
C MET A 594 45.10 11.86 -2.05
N LEU A 595 44.47 12.29 -3.15
CA LEU A 595 45.11 13.17 -4.13
C LEU A 595 45.43 14.53 -3.52
N ILE A 596 44.52 15.13 -2.75
CA ILE A 596 44.74 16.47 -2.20
C ILE A 596 45.81 16.48 -1.10
N VAL A 597 45.83 15.45 -0.25
CA VAL A 597 46.76 15.36 0.89
C VAL A 597 48.15 14.89 0.46
N PHE A 598 48.24 13.86 -0.39
CA PHE A 598 49.53 13.19 -0.67
C PHE A 598 50.16 13.57 -2.01
N LEU A 599 49.40 13.99 -3.03
CA LEU A 599 49.96 14.36 -4.33
C LEU A 599 51.00 15.50 -4.24
N PRO A 600 50.77 16.56 -3.44
CA PRO A 600 51.76 17.64 -3.32
C PRO A 600 53.12 17.17 -2.78
N ALA A 601 53.11 16.23 -1.82
CA ALA A 601 54.35 15.62 -1.32
C ALA A 601 55.00 14.70 -2.35
N ILE A 602 54.21 13.86 -3.02
CA ILE A 602 54.71 12.98 -4.10
C ILE A 602 55.40 13.81 -5.19
N LEU A 603 54.81 14.94 -5.60
CA LEU A 603 55.39 15.84 -6.60
C LEU A 603 56.65 16.55 -6.09
N LYS A 604 56.68 16.98 -4.83
CA LYS A 604 57.84 17.63 -4.21
C LYS A 604 59.03 16.68 -4.05
N TYR A 605 58.77 15.41 -3.76
CA TYR A 605 59.77 14.36 -3.60
C TYR A 605 59.96 13.53 -4.88
N ALA A 606 59.32 13.89 -5.99
CA ALA A 606 59.38 13.14 -7.24
C ALA A 606 60.82 12.95 -7.72
N ASP A 607 61.65 13.98 -7.61
CA ASP A 607 63.07 13.93 -7.99
C ASP A 607 63.89 13.00 -7.07
N GLN A 608 63.57 12.94 -5.78
CA GLN A 608 64.23 12.05 -4.80
C GLN A 608 63.78 10.60 -4.95
N ILE A 609 62.49 10.38 -5.21
CA ILE A 609 61.90 9.07 -5.51
C ILE A 609 62.46 8.56 -6.84
N PHE A 610 62.54 9.41 -7.87
CA PHE A 610 63.22 9.08 -9.12
C PHE A 610 64.68 8.74 -8.86
N ALA A 611 65.42 9.56 -8.10
CA ALA A 611 66.83 9.29 -7.79
C ALA A 611 67.06 8.02 -6.94
N ALA A 612 66.08 7.60 -6.13
CA ALA A 612 66.15 6.38 -5.32
C ALA A 612 65.73 5.12 -6.09
N ILE A 613 64.76 5.23 -7.00
CA ILE A 613 64.26 4.12 -7.83
C ILE A 613 65.10 3.93 -9.09
N TRP A 614 65.67 5.01 -9.65
CA TRP A 614 66.50 4.97 -10.87
C TRP A 614 67.69 3.99 -10.78
N PRO A 615 68.45 3.92 -9.66
CA PRO A 615 69.49 2.92 -9.48
C PRO A 615 68.96 1.48 -9.47
N MET A 616 67.74 1.26 -8.97
CA MET A 616 67.11 -0.07 -8.91
C MET A 616 66.52 -0.50 -10.26
N ILE A 617 66.11 0.45 -11.11
CA ILE A 617 65.66 0.18 -12.47
C ILE A 617 66.85 0.02 -13.43
N SER A 618 67.98 0.71 -13.19
CA SER A 618 69.20 0.57 -14.00
C SER A 618 69.97 -0.75 -13.83
N PHE A 619 69.41 -1.73 -13.12
CA PHE A 619 69.93 -3.10 -12.99
C PHE A 619 68.98 -4.18 -13.55
N LEU A 620 67.96 -3.77 -14.31
CA LEU A 620 67.22 -4.58 -15.28
C LEU A 620 67.53 -4.06 -16.69
#